data_AF-A0AA42J0U5-F1
#
_entry.id   AF-A0AA42J0U5-F1
#
_cell.length_a   1.000
_cell.length_b   1.000
_cell.length_c   1.000
_cell.angle_alpha   90.00
_cell.angle_beta   90.00
_cell.angle_gamma   90.00
#
_symmetry.space_group_name_H-M   'P 1'
#
loop_
_entity.id
_entity.type
_entity.pdbx_description
1 polymer ?
#
loop_
_entity_poly.entity_id
_entity_poly.type
_entity_poly.pdbx_seq_one_letter_code
_entity_poly.pdbx_strand_id
1 'polypeptide(L)'
;MFGLEGLKNYIGETSLDDPMLQFLLDAYLKKVGSLIGKDLELAAYEETLKGDGQQCIYLEKTPVFDILHLETVEDGELLEHQYERVDNRVYKSNGCWQGRYTTIGMSEIKYSSMENIYVVYRAGYLTERVLKELEANGVDIGHLEPNFPQDLELLIYESVKNHIQNGGKELKSYAIDDIRYEYVTMAESFQQVLERYKK
;
A
#
# COMPACT_ATOMS: atom_id res chain seq x y z
N MET A 1 -8.96 -1.40 14.28
CA MET A 1 -8.83 -0.14 13.52
C MET A 1 -7.42 0.33 13.82
N PHE A 2 -6.56 0.30 12.79
CA PHE A 2 -5.14 0.48 12.99
C PHE A 2 -4.80 1.92 13.40
N GLY A 3 -4.25 2.06 14.61
CA GLY A 3 -3.82 3.31 15.21
C GLY A 3 -3.32 3.15 16.64
N LEU A 4 -2.97 4.27 17.29
CA LEU A 4 -2.49 4.29 18.67
C LEU A 4 -3.54 3.78 19.67
N GLU A 5 -4.80 4.18 19.50
CA GLU A 5 -5.90 3.75 20.38
C GLU A 5 -6.18 2.24 20.22
N GLY A 6 -6.14 1.72 18.99
CA GLY A 6 -6.21 0.28 18.75
C GLY A 6 -5.08 -0.49 19.42
N LEU A 7 -3.85 0.05 19.36
CA LEU A 7 -2.68 -0.54 20.01
C LEU A 7 -2.82 -0.57 21.53
N LYS A 8 -3.25 0.54 22.13
CA LYS A 8 -3.50 0.63 23.58
C LYS A 8 -4.54 -0.39 24.04
N ASN A 9 -5.65 -0.50 23.30
CA ASN A 9 -6.68 -1.49 23.58
C ASN A 9 -6.17 -2.93 23.47
N TYR A 10 -5.24 -3.20 22.54
CA TYR A 10 -4.66 -4.53 22.35
C TYR A 10 -3.63 -4.91 23.43
N ILE A 11 -2.76 -3.96 23.81
CA ILE A 11 -1.71 -4.21 24.82
C ILE A 11 -2.30 -4.24 26.23
N GLY A 12 -3.27 -3.37 26.53
CA GLY A 12 -3.75 -3.10 27.88
C GLY A 12 -2.85 -2.12 28.63
N GLU A 13 -2.75 -2.26 29.96
CA GLU A 13 -1.91 -1.39 30.78
C GLU A 13 -0.42 -1.55 30.43
N THR A 14 0.25 -0.41 30.22
CA THR A 14 1.68 -0.33 29.93
C THR A 14 2.28 0.89 30.60
N SER A 15 3.57 0.83 30.93
CA SER A 15 4.31 1.96 31.50
C SER A 15 4.86 2.93 30.46
N LEU A 16 4.67 2.63 29.17
CA LEU A 16 5.10 3.51 28.07
C LEU A 16 4.07 4.61 27.83
N ASP A 17 4.56 5.80 27.52
CA ASP A 17 3.75 6.95 27.15
C ASP A 17 3.32 6.89 25.67
N ASP A 18 2.31 7.70 25.33
CA ASP A 18 1.74 7.77 23.98
C ASP A 18 2.78 8.05 22.88
N PRO A 19 3.73 8.99 23.05
CA PRO A 19 4.77 9.22 22.04
C PRO A 19 5.66 8.00 21.79
N MET A 20 6.04 7.26 22.84
CA MET A 20 6.87 6.06 22.68
C MET A 20 6.07 4.93 22.01
N LEU A 21 4.80 4.75 22.39
CA LEU A 21 3.92 3.77 21.75
C LEU A 21 3.71 4.09 20.26
N GLN A 22 3.52 5.36 19.92
CA GLN A 22 3.41 5.82 18.54
C GLN A 22 4.71 5.58 17.76
N PHE A 23 5.86 5.88 18.37
CA PHE A 23 7.16 5.62 17.76
C PHE A 23 7.37 4.12 17.45
N LEU A 24 7.04 3.24 18.40
CA LEU A 24 7.13 1.79 18.18
C LEU A 24 6.17 1.35 17.07
N LEU A 25 4.94 1.86 17.06
CA LEU A 25 3.97 1.57 16.01
C LEU A 25 4.50 1.93 14.62
N ASP A 26 5.03 3.15 14.44
CA ASP A 26 5.59 3.62 13.18
C ASP A 26 6.85 2.84 12.77
N ALA A 27 7.70 2.49 13.75
CA ALA A 27 8.90 1.69 13.50
C ALA A 27 8.57 0.27 13.02
N TYR A 28 7.60 -0.39 13.66
CA TYR A 28 7.16 -1.73 13.25
C TYR A 28 6.37 -1.69 11.94
N LEU A 29 5.57 -0.65 11.69
CA LEU A 29 4.89 -0.44 10.41
C LEU A 29 5.90 -0.37 9.25
N LYS A 30 6.92 0.47 9.37
CA LYS A 30 8.01 0.58 8.38
C LYS A 30 8.78 -0.72 8.22
N LYS A 31 9.07 -1.41 9.33
CA LYS A 31 9.78 -2.69 9.31
C LYS A 31 8.97 -3.77 8.58
N VAL A 32 7.68 -3.90 8.86
CA VAL A 32 6.81 -4.86 8.18
C VAL A 32 6.69 -4.52 6.70
N GLY A 33 6.51 -3.23 6.36
CA GLY A 33 6.53 -2.75 4.97
C GLY A 33 7.81 -3.15 4.22
N SER A 34 8.97 -2.94 4.85
CA SER A 34 10.26 -3.36 4.28
C SER A 34 10.37 -4.88 4.10
N LEU A 35 9.81 -5.69 5.01
CA LEU A 35 9.83 -7.15 4.91
C LEU A 35 8.94 -7.68 3.77
N ILE A 36 7.82 -7.01 3.50
CA ILE A 36 6.92 -7.37 2.38
C ILE A 36 7.30 -6.68 1.06
N GLY A 37 8.23 -5.72 1.09
CA GLY A 37 8.64 -4.94 -0.08
C GLY A 37 7.59 -3.91 -0.53
N LYS A 38 6.73 -3.44 0.38
CA LYS A 38 5.66 -2.47 0.08
C LYS A 38 5.61 -1.37 1.13
N ASP A 39 5.31 -0.15 0.69
CA ASP A 39 4.97 0.93 1.60
C ASP A 39 3.53 0.74 2.08
N LEU A 40 3.34 0.72 3.40
CA LEU A 40 2.03 0.49 4.01
C LEU A 40 1.27 1.82 4.28
N GLU A 41 2.01 2.91 4.42
CA GLU A 41 1.44 4.24 4.65
C GLU A 41 0.96 4.84 3.32
N LEU A 42 -0.16 5.58 3.38
CA LEU A 42 -0.64 6.33 2.22
C LEU A 42 0.37 7.43 1.85
N ALA A 43 0.86 7.40 0.62
CA ALA A 43 1.75 8.42 0.07
C ALA A 43 1.40 8.70 -1.39
N ALA A 44 1.88 9.84 -1.90
CA ALA A 44 1.79 10.20 -3.31
C ALA A 44 3.04 9.68 -4.06
N TYR A 45 2.83 9.14 -5.24
CA TYR A 45 3.85 8.57 -6.11
C TYR A 45 3.70 9.12 -7.51
N GLU A 46 4.84 9.20 -8.20
CA GLU A 46 4.93 9.63 -9.59
C GLU A 46 5.60 8.52 -10.39
N GLU A 47 4.95 8.11 -11.48
CA GLU A 47 5.49 7.11 -12.40
C GLU A 47 5.43 7.61 -13.85
N THR A 48 6.45 7.24 -14.62
CA THR A 48 6.43 7.36 -16.08
C THR A 48 6.41 5.95 -16.67
N LEU A 49 5.26 5.57 -17.18
CA LEU A 49 4.99 4.27 -17.78
C LEU A 49 5.03 4.37 -19.31
N LYS A 50 5.12 3.22 -19.96
CA LYS A 50 5.09 3.13 -21.42
C LYS A 50 3.85 2.33 -21.84
N GLY A 51 3.11 2.85 -22.80
CA GLY A 51 2.01 2.11 -23.41
C GLY A 51 2.52 0.83 -24.07
N ASP A 52 1.80 -0.27 -23.90
CA ASP A 52 2.18 -1.58 -24.41
C ASP A 52 1.18 -2.13 -25.45
N GLY A 53 0.20 -1.32 -25.86
CA GLY A 53 -0.86 -1.71 -26.78
C GLY A 53 -2.07 -2.34 -26.06
N GLN A 54 -2.03 -2.50 -24.74
CA GLN A 54 -3.13 -3.05 -23.96
C GLN A 54 -4.05 -1.95 -23.43
N GLN A 55 -5.27 -2.34 -23.03
CA GLN A 55 -6.22 -1.44 -22.42
C GLN A 55 -5.82 -1.05 -20.99
N CYS A 56 -4.97 -1.83 -20.32
CA CYS A 56 -4.57 -1.61 -18.94
C CYS A 56 -3.07 -1.40 -18.78
N ILE A 57 -2.70 -0.50 -17.86
CA ILE A 57 -1.36 -0.39 -17.28
C ILE A 57 -1.40 -0.74 -15.79
N TYR A 58 -0.23 -1.10 -15.25
CA TYR A 58 -0.05 -1.48 -13.86
C TYR A 58 0.79 -0.42 -13.15
N LEU A 59 0.28 0.09 -12.04
CA LEU A 59 1.01 0.95 -11.12
C LEU A 59 1.85 0.10 -10.16
N GLU A 60 3.05 0.58 -9.82
CA GLU A 60 4.01 -0.16 -9.00
C GLU A 60 3.54 -0.28 -7.54
N LYS A 61 3.02 0.83 -6.97
CA LYS A 61 2.62 0.88 -5.56
C LYS A 61 1.17 0.48 -5.37
N THR A 62 0.93 -0.33 -4.35
CA THR A 62 -0.38 -0.93 -4.05
C THR A 62 -0.64 -0.96 -2.54
N PRO A 63 -1.91 -0.90 -2.10
CA PRO A 63 -3.12 -0.67 -2.91
C PRO A 63 -3.21 0.78 -3.39
N VAL A 64 -3.69 0.99 -4.61
CA VAL A 64 -3.90 2.35 -5.12
C VAL A 64 -5.20 2.90 -4.54
N PHE A 65 -5.12 4.08 -3.95
CA PHE A 65 -6.25 4.80 -3.39
C PHE A 65 -6.93 5.67 -4.44
N ASP A 66 -6.15 6.54 -5.09
CA ASP A 66 -6.69 7.52 -6.02
C ASP A 66 -5.65 7.98 -7.06
N ILE A 67 -6.11 8.48 -8.20
CA ILE A 67 -5.25 9.05 -9.25
C ILE A 67 -5.42 10.57 -9.22
N LEU A 68 -4.36 11.27 -8.84
CA LEU A 68 -4.36 12.73 -8.72
C LEU A 68 -4.19 13.41 -10.07
N HIS A 69 -3.43 12.78 -10.96
CA HIS A 69 -3.15 13.30 -12.28
C HIS A 69 -2.74 12.15 -13.21
N LEU A 70 -3.20 12.18 -14.45
CA LEU A 70 -2.87 11.21 -15.47
C LEU A 70 -2.78 11.94 -16.80
N GLU A 71 -1.62 11.89 -17.43
CA GLU A 71 -1.41 12.52 -18.74
C GLU A 71 -0.67 11.60 -19.69
N THR A 72 -0.92 11.82 -20.97
CA THR A 72 -0.20 11.16 -22.07
C THR A 72 0.29 12.22 -23.04
N VAL A 73 1.32 11.89 -23.82
CA VAL A 73 1.81 12.79 -24.87
C VAL A 73 0.76 13.01 -25.97
N GLU A 74 -0.10 12.03 -26.23
CA GLU A 74 -1.07 12.09 -27.34
C GLU A 74 -2.40 12.74 -26.95
N ASP A 75 -2.95 12.36 -25.80
CA ASP A 75 -4.26 12.85 -25.34
C ASP A 75 -4.16 14.05 -24.38
N GLY A 76 -2.96 14.39 -23.91
CA GLY A 76 -2.78 15.36 -22.82
C GLY A 76 -3.27 14.80 -21.49
N GLU A 77 -3.77 15.68 -20.61
CA GLU A 77 -4.37 15.29 -19.32
C GLU A 77 -5.70 14.55 -19.52
N LEU A 78 -5.81 13.36 -18.92
CA LEU A 78 -7.01 12.54 -18.89
C LEU A 78 -7.86 12.86 -17.67
N LEU A 79 -9.14 13.11 -17.90
CA LEU A 79 -10.15 13.32 -16.86
C LEU A 79 -10.69 11.98 -16.34
N GLU A 80 -11.25 11.97 -15.12
CA GLU A 80 -11.74 10.74 -14.44
C GLU A 80 -12.70 9.87 -15.26
N HIS A 81 -13.48 10.43 -16.18
CA HIS A 81 -14.39 9.66 -17.03
C HIS A 81 -13.70 8.96 -18.22
N GLN A 82 -12.43 9.29 -18.49
CA GLN A 82 -11.64 8.76 -19.60
C GLN A 82 -10.82 7.54 -19.20
N TYR A 83 -10.81 7.17 -17.93
CA TYR A 83 -10.17 5.96 -17.42
C TYR A 83 -10.99 5.32 -16.30
N GLU A 84 -10.68 4.06 -15.99
CA GLU A 84 -11.22 3.34 -14.84
C GLU A 84 -10.05 2.78 -14.03
N ARG A 85 -10.08 2.95 -12.71
CA ARG A 85 -9.11 2.36 -11.80
C ARG A 85 -9.72 1.14 -11.12
N VAL A 86 -9.04 0.00 -11.22
CA VAL A 86 -9.39 -1.21 -10.47
C VAL A 86 -8.12 -1.76 -9.82
N ASP A 87 -8.10 -1.83 -8.50
CA ASP A 87 -6.91 -2.16 -7.72
C ASP A 87 -5.72 -1.27 -8.12
N ASN A 88 -4.63 -1.87 -8.62
CA ASN A 88 -3.44 -1.18 -9.13
C ASN A 88 -3.42 -1.03 -10.65
N ARG A 89 -4.55 -1.23 -11.31
CA ARG A 89 -4.68 -1.17 -12.76
C ARG A 89 -5.43 0.08 -13.18
N VAL A 90 -4.96 0.70 -14.25
CA VAL A 90 -5.63 1.84 -14.88
C VAL A 90 -6.02 1.43 -16.29
N TYR A 91 -7.33 1.36 -16.54
CA TYR A 91 -7.92 1.02 -17.82
C TYR A 91 -8.25 2.29 -18.58
N LYS A 92 -7.89 2.36 -19.86
CA LYS A 92 -8.35 3.42 -20.75
C LYS A 92 -9.81 3.14 -21.13
N SER A 93 -10.71 4.10 -20.91
CA SER A 93 -12.15 3.90 -21.20
C SER A 93 -12.41 3.73 -22.70
N ASN A 94 -11.61 4.40 -23.54
CA ASN A 94 -11.75 4.38 -24.99
C ASN A 94 -10.44 3.96 -25.66
N GLY A 95 -10.28 2.66 -25.93
CA GLY A 95 -9.15 2.12 -26.68
C GLY A 95 -8.04 1.54 -25.81
N CYS A 96 -6.81 1.57 -26.31
CA CYS A 96 -5.63 1.02 -25.64
C CYS A 96 -4.60 2.11 -25.37
N TRP A 97 -3.73 1.85 -24.39
CA TRP A 97 -2.49 2.59 -24.22
C TRP A 97 -1.57 2.29 -25.40
N GLN A 98 -1.14 3.31 -26.15
CA GLN A 98 -0.45 3.16 -27.42
C GLN A 98 0.91 2.49 -27.26
N GLY A 99 1.00 1.27 -27.78
CA GLY A 99 2.24 0.49 -27.83
C GLY A 99 3.07 0.78 -29.07
N ARG A 100 4.27 0.19 -29.12
CA ARG A 100 5.12 0.17 -30.33
C ARG A 100 4.43 -0.52 -31.52
N TYR A 101 3.52 -1.45 -31.20
CA TYR A 101 2.62 -2.10 -32.13
C TYR A 101 1.26 -2.16 -31.44
N THR A 102 0.21 -1.74 -32.13
CA THR A 102 -1.17 -1.89 -31.64
C THR A 102 -1.92 -2.78 -32.63
N THR A 103 -2.49 -3.87 -32.13
CA THR A 103 -3.28 -4.81 -32.93
C THR A 103 -4.68 -4.24 -33.12
N ILE A 104 -5.04 -3.88 -34.35
CA ILE A 104 -6.38 -3.40 -34.69
C ILE A 104 -7.08 -4.55 -35.43
N GLY A 105 -7.90 -5.34 -34.72
CA GLY A 105 -8.56 -6.53 -35.27
C GLY A 105 -7.64 -7.74 -35.47
N MET A 106 -8.12 -8.80 -36.14
CA MET A 106 -7.42 -10.09 -36.25
C MET A 106 -6.19 -10.10 -37.18
N SER A 107 -5.91 -9.04 -37.95
CA SER A 107 -4.88 -9.10 -39.01
C SER A 107 -4.13 -7.79 -39.33
N GLU A 108 -4.46 -6.66 -38.70
CA GLU A 108 -3.75 -5.40 -38.94
C GLU A 108 -2.90 -5.00 -37.73
N ILE A 109 -1.59 -4.90 -37.96
CA ILE A 109 -0.63 -4.35 -37.00
C ILE A 109 -0.33 -2.91 -37.43
N LYS A 110 -0.72 -1.95 -36.59
CA LYS A 110 -0.32 -0.55 -36.77
C LYS A 110 0.97 -0.31 -35.99
N TYR A 111 1.99 0.20 -36.69
CA TYR A 111 3.22 0.66 -36.07
C TYR A 111 3.04 2.10 -35.61
N SER A 112 3.33 2.35 -34.35
CA SER A 112 3.24 3.67 -33.73
C SER A 112 4.42 3.91 -32.79
N SER A 113 4.69 5.19 -32.50
CA SER A 113 5.55 5.51 -31.37
C SER A 113 4.88 5.07 -30.07
N MET A 114 5.64 4.43 -29.21
CA MET A 114 5.21 4.07 -27.86
C MET A 114 4.91 5.37 -27.10
N GLU A 115 3.71 5.50 -26.53
CA GLU A 115 3.38 6.66 -25.73
C GLU A 115 4.03 6.56 -24.34
N ASN A 116 4.41 7.71 -23.78
CA ASN A 116 4.75 7.82 -22.37
C ASN A 116 3.49 8.28 -21.63
N ILE A 117 3.24 7.63 -20.50
CA ILE A 117 2.10 7.87 -19.64
C ILE A 117 2.67 8.36 -18.32
N TYR A 118 2.36 9.60 -17.95
CA TYR A 118 2.76 10.16 -16.67
C TYR A 118 1.56 10.09 -15.72
N VAL A 119 1.78 9.53 -14.54
CA VAL A 119 0.72 9.31 -13.56
C VAL A 119 1.21 9.73 -12.18
N VAL A 120 0.41 10.56 -11.52
CA VAL A 120 0.56 10.92 -10.12
C VAL A 120 -0.61 10.32 -9.37
N TYR A 121 -0.34 9.48 -8.38
CA TYR A 121 -1.38 8.72 -7.69
C TYR A 121 -1.04 8.56 -6.21
N ARG A 122 -2.06 8.28 -5.39
CA ARG A 122 -1.91 7.93 -3.99
C ARG A 122 -2.05 6.42 -3.82
N ALA A 123 -1.12 5.79 -3.11
CA ALA A 123 -1.18 4.38 -2.78
C ALA A 123 -0.73 4.13 -1.34
N GLY A 124 -1.18 3.01 -0.77
CA GLY A 124 -1.03 2.66 0.64
C GLY A 124 -2.38 2.53 1.34
N TYR A 125 -2.35 2.22 2.64
CA TYR A 125 -3.56 1.98 3.41
C TYR A 125 -4.05 3.25 4.13
N LEU A 126 -5.37 3.39 4.19
CA LEU A 126 -6.06 4.37 4.99
C LEU A 126 -6.04 3.92 6.45
N THR A 127 -5.31 4.67 7.26
CA THR A 127 -5.32 4.56 8.72
C THR A 127 -6.13 5.72 9.31
N GLU A 128 -6.54 5.63 10.58
CA GLU A 128 -7.21 6.76 11.25
C GLU A 128 -6.39 8.04 11.20
N ARG A 129 -5.06 7.92 11.32
CA ARG A 129 -4.15 9.07 11.26
C ARG A 129 -4.22 9.73 9.89
N VAL A 130 -4.17 8.93 8.82
CA VAL A 130 -4.27 9.41 7.44
C VAL A 130 -5.62 10.08 7.17
N LEU A 131 -6.73 9.52 7.65
CA LEU A 131 -8.04 10.15 7.46
C LEU A 131 -8.11 11.53 8.14
N LYS A 132 -7.59 11.66 9.37
CA LYS A 132 -7.51 12.96 10.06
C LYS A 132 -6.63 13.95 9.31
N GLU A 133 -5.51 13.49 8.74
CA GLU A 133 -4.63 14.32 7.91
C GLU A 133 -5.33 14.77 6.61
N LEU A 134 -6.10 13.89 5.96
CA LEU A 134 -6.87 14.22 4.76
C LEU A 134 -7.98 15.23 5.07
N GLU A 135 -8.72 15.03 6.15
CA GLU A 135 -9.75 15.96 6.64
C GLU A 135 -9.14 17.34 6.93
N ALA A 136 -8.00 17.39 7.61
CA ALA A 136 -7.28 18.63 7.90
C ALA A 136 -6.80 19.36 6.63
N ASN A 137 -6.54 18.61 5.55
CA ASN A 137 -6.18 19.15 4.23
C ASN A 137 -7.40 19.47 3.35
N GLY A 138 -8.62 19.41 3.88
CA GLY A 138 -9.84 19.79 3.19
C GLY A 138 -10.35 18.77 2.17
N VAL A 139 -9.90 17.51 2.26
CA VAL A 139 -10.44 16.40 1.47
C VAL A 139 -11.75 15.92 2.11
N ASP A 140 -12.81 15.74 1.31
CA ASP A 140 -14.04 15.13 1.79
C ASP A 140 -13.81 13.65 2.10
N ILE A 141 -13.74 13.31 3.38
CA ILE A 141 -13.53 11.94 3.87
C ILE A 141 -14.83 11.25 4.31
N GLY A 142 -16.00 11.87 4.16
CA GLY A 142 -17.27 11.37 4.73
C GLY A 142 -17.72 10.01 4.19
N HIS A 143 -17.13 9.58 3.07
CA HIS A 143 -17.38 8.30 2.40
C HIS A 143 -16.21 7.31 2.53
N LEU A 144 -15.13 7.69 3.23
CA LEU A 144 -13.93 6.88 3.38
C LEU A 144 -13.90 6.16 4.73
N GLU A 145 -13.49 4.90 4.72
CA GLU A 145 -13.29 4.10 5.93
C GLU A 145 -11.84 3.60 6.00
N PRO A 146 -11.25 3.44 7.21
CA PRO A 146 -9.96 2.81 7.37
C PRO A 146 -9.96 1.41 6.75
N ASN A 147 -8.95 1.11 5.92
CA ASN A 147 -8.87 -0.13 5.16
C ASN A 147 -7.59 -0.94 5.46
N PHE A 148 -6.92 -0.61 6.57
CA PHE A 148 -5.73 -1.34 6.98
C PHE A 148 -6.04 -2.81 7.27
N PRO A 149 -5.29 -3.79 6.71
CA PRO A 149 -5.62 -5.20 6.88
C PRO A 149 -5.48 -5.66 8.32
N GLN A 150 -6.49 -6.39 8.81
CA GLN A 150 -6.56 -6.81 10.21
C GLN A 150 -5.42 -7.77 10.60
N ASP A 151 -4.98 -8.63 9.69
CA ASP A 151 -3.85 -9.55 9.92
C ASP A 151 -2.52 -8.79 10.05
N LEU A 152 -2.28 -7.77 9.22
CA LEU A 152 -1.13 -6.85 9.38
C LEU A 152 -1.24 -6.02 10.67
N GLU A 153 -2.45 -5.56 11.03
CA GLU A 153 -2.70 -4.82 12.27
C GLU A 153 -2.29 -5.67 13.49
N LEU A 154 -2.81 -6.89 13.57
CA LEU A 154 -2.51 -7.83 14.66
C LEU A 154 -1.01 -8.17 14.73
N LEU A 155 -0.39 -8.42 13.58
CA LEU A 155 1.03 -8.73 13.48
C LEU A 155 1.90 -7.58 14.04
N ILE A 156 1.59 -6.34 13.67
CA ILE A 156 2.30 -5.16 14.16
C ILE A 156 2.06 -4.99 15.67
N TYR A 157 0.82 -5.09 16.13
CA TYR A 157 0.47 -4.93 17.54
C TYR A 157 1.11 -5.99 18.44
N GLU A 158 1.11 -7.24 18.01
CA GLU A 158 1.79 -8.33 18.70
C GLU A 158 3.30 -8.09 18.76
N SER A 159 3.90 -7.62 17.66
CA SER A 159 5.32 -7.27 17.63
C SER A 159 5.68 -6.17 18.63
N VAL A 160 4.85 -5.12 18.72
CA VAL A 160 5.03 -4.04 19.69
C VAL A 160 4.84 -4.56 21.12
N LYS A 161 3.79 -5.36 21.39
CA LYS A 161 3.54 -5.96 22.71
C LYS A 161 4.72 -6.81 23.18
N ASN A 162 5.23 -7.68 22.31
CA ASN A 162 6.38 -8.53 22.59
C ASN A 162 7.64 -7.69 22.86
N HIS A 163 7.83 -6.58 22.14
CA HIS A 163 8.95 -5.68 22.37
C HIS A 163 8.92 -5.06 23.78
N ILE A 164 7.73 -4.64 24.22
CA ILE A 164 7.51 -4.08 25.55
C ILE A 164 7.76 -5.15 26.63
N GLN A 165 7.18 -6.34 26.47
CA GLN A 165 7.32 -7.44 27.42
C GLN A 165 8.76 -7.94 27.57
N ASN A 166 9.55 -7.88 26.49
CA ASN A 166 10.95 -8.30 26.48
C ASN A 166 11.94 -7.18 26.88
N GLY A 167 11.44 -6.02 27.32
CA GLY A 167 12.26 -4.94 27.87
C GLY A 167 13.17 -4.24 26.85
N GLY A 168 12.76 -4.17 25.58
CA GLY A 168 13.44 -3.37 24.56
C GLY A 168 14.84 -3.84 24.16
N LYS A 169 15.25 -5.06 24.49
CA LYS A 169 16.52 -5.60 23.99
C LYS A 169 16.48 -5.68 22.47
N GLU A 170 17.44 -4.97 21.88
CA GLU A 170 17.71 -4.78 20.47
C GLU A 170 17.26 -5.93 19.57
N LEU A 171 16.83 -5.58 18.36
CA LEU A 171 16.81 -6.44 17.18
C LEU A 171 18.24 -6.95 16.87
N LYS A 172 18.81 -7.75 17.75
CA LYS A 172 19.96 -8.60 17.46
C LYS A 172 19.45 -9.65 16.51
N SER A 173 19.59 -9.37 15.22
CA SER A 173 19.71 -10.36 14.15
C SER A 173 19.07 -11.69 14.53
N TYR A 174 17.74 -11.71 14.67
CA TYR A 174 17.06 -12.98 14.66
C TYR A 174 17.14 -13.43 13.21
N ALA A 175 18.21 -14.17 12.90
CA ALA A 175 18.10 -15.20 11.88
C ALA A 175 16.81 -15.95 12.23
N ILE A 176 15.97 -16.15 11.21
CA ILE A 176 14.62 -16.71 11.35
C ILE A 176 14.62 -18.04 12.16
N ASP A 177 15.77 -18.70 12.26
CA ASP A 177 16.02 -19.94 13.01
C ASP A 177 16.19 -19.78 14.53
N ASP A 178 16.53 -18.60 15.04
CA ASP A 178 16.88 -18.39 16.46
C ASP A 178 15.73 -17.89 17.32
N ILE A 179 14.57 -17.60 16.70
CA ILE A 179 13.35 -17.49 17.49
C ILE A 179 12.75 -18.88 17.64
N ARG A 180 13.08 -19.54 18.74
CA ARG A 180 12.24 -20.62 19.28
C ARG A 180 10.93 -20.01 19.74
N TYR A 181 10.03 -19.83 18.78
CA TYR A 181 8.66 -19.40 18.99
C TYR A 181 7.87 -20.54 19.61
N GLU A 182 7.83 -20.60 20.93
CA GLU A 182 6.75 -21.31 21.63
C GLU A 182 5.44 -20.51 21.49
N TYR A 183 4.96 -20.33 20.25
CA TYR A 183 3.58 -19.91 19.99
C TYR A 183 2.74 -21.16 19.81
N VAL A 184 2.25 -21.65 20.95
CA VAL A 184 1.21 -22.66 21.01
C VAL A 184 -0.13 -21.96 20.77
N THR A 185 -0.77 -22.35 19.66
CA THR A 185 -2.22 -22.28 19.38
C THR A 185 -2.88 -20.90 19.24
N MET A 186 -2.72 -20.25 18.07
CA MET A 186 -3.83 -19.66 17.28
C MET A 186 -3.34 -19.33 15.86
N ALA A 187 -4.26 -19.43 14.89
CA ALA A 187 -4.27 -18.99 13.48
C ALA A 187 -2.97 -18.47 12.80
N GLU A 188 -2.64 -19.05 11.63
CA GLU A 188 -1.57 -18.69 10.65
C GLU A 188 -0.21 -18.22 11.19
N SER A 189 0.88 -18.89 10.78
CA SER A 189 2.21 -18.45 11.19
C SER A 189 2.54 -17.06 10.62
N PHE A 190 3.27 -16.24 11.38
CA PHE A 190 3.75 -14.91 10.97
C PHE A 190 4.30 -14.87 9.53
N GLN A 191 5.03 -15.91 9.13
CA GLN A 191 5.57 -16.05 7.78
C GLN A 191 4.47 -16.21 6.71
N GLN A 192 3.38 -16.94 7.00
CA GLN A 192 2.25 -17.10 6.08
C GLN A 192 1.57 -15.75 5.80
N VAL A 193 1.45 -14.89 6.81
CA VAL A 193 0.91 -13.53 6.63
C VAL A 193 1.85 -12.71 5.76
N LEU A 194 3.16 -12.65 6.06
CA LEU A 194 4.10 -11.89 5.24
C LEU A 194 4.14 -12.35 3.77
N GLU A 195 4.15 -13.66 3.53
CA GLU A 195 4.18 -14.23 2.18
C GLU A 195 2.90 -13.92 1.37
N ARG A 196 1.75 -13.71 2.04
CA ARG A 196 0.53 -13.25 1.38
C ARG A 196 0.68 -11.84 0.80
N TYR A 197 1.38 -10.95 1.51
CA TYR A 197 1.51 -9.55 1.13
C TYR A 197 2.72 -9.23 0.26
N LYS A 198 3.71 -10.13 0.16
CA LYS A 198 4.85 -10.02 -0.77
C LYS A 198 4.48 -10.14 -2.24
N LYS A 199 3.34 -10.78 -2.55
CA LYS A 199 2.86 -11.01 -3.92
C LYS A 199 2.24 -9.77 -4.56
#